data_AF-A0A8H6B873-F1
#
_entry.id   AF-A0A8H6B873-F1
#
_cell.length_a   1.000
_cell.length_b   1.000
_cell.length_c   1.000
_cell.angle_alpha   90.00
_cell.angle_beta   90.00
_cell.angle_gamma   90.00
#
_symmetry.space_group_name_H-M   'P 1'
#
loop_
_entity.id
_entity.type
_entity.pdbx_description
1 polymer ?
#
loop_
_entity_poly.entity_id
_entity_poly.type
_entity_poly.pdbx_seq_one_letter_code
_entity_poly.pdbx_strand_id
1 'polypeptide(L)'
;MSASIASGPVLLNRILTLRENTPFVLALDTALQSSFNITKEFIYKTRSTNLPVKIIFVSFETKQVHFSVDEFIDGLKVPFDQLIEQLERVLSKYENAQKLIIFDSFNYLKTVQQVTILIHKLMRSTTTVYGTFHLDISTTRNLGSPNGPTILKLLRYVATSILELIPAGIRNQKPDDLYDMIFGMDMPVGECNRKDFKCTLIYRRKSGRAMTYQILVDSKEHTYKQAESRSDNMQSKSQNDEDELLNNLTTFNLSTTREQRVAKERVELPFIEAQKNIGSIAGSTVYEFDKDDDYDDDDVDNPYEDPM
;
A
#
# COMPACT_ATOMS: atom_id res chain seq x y z
N MET A 1 3.43 -23.62 4.79
CA MET A 1 2.63 -23.28 3.60
C MET A 1 3.16 -21.97 3.02
N SER A 2 3.74 -22.03 1.84
CA SER A 2 4.42 -20.92 1.18
C SER A 2 3.45 -19.79 0.86
N ALA A 3 3.72 -18.59 1.40
CA ALA A 3 2.98 -17.37 1.08
C ALA A 3 3.30 -16.96 -0.36
N SER A 4 2.56 -17.52 -1.32
CA SER A 4 2.57 -17.07 -2.70
C SER A 4 2.25 -15.57 -2.73
N ILE A 5 3.17 -14.80 -3.32
CA ILE A 5 3.02 -13.38 -3.60
C ILE A 5 1.85 -13.28 -4.58
N ALA A 6 0.65 -12.96 -4.08
CA ALA A 6 -0.49 -12.72 -4.95
C ALA A 6 -0.12 -11.58 -5.92
N SER A 7 -0.30 -11.82 -7.22
CA SER A 7 -0.03 -10.82 -8.25
C SER A 7 -0.92 -9.58 -8.03
N GLY A 8 -0.38 -8.39 -8.29
CA GLY A 8 -1.08 -7.12 -8.08
C GLY A 8 -2.50 -7.09 -8.68
N PRO A 9 -2.71 -7.49 -9.95
CA PRO A 9 -4.03 -7.52 -10.58
C PRO A 9 -5.03 -8.44 -9.88
N VAL A 10 -4.57 -9.59 -9.38
CA VAL A 10 -5.44 -10.54 -8.65
C VAL A 10 -5.83 -9.95 -7.31
N LEU A 11 -4.89 -9.31 -6.60
CA LEU A 11 -5.20 -8.63 -5.35
C LEU A 11 -6.20 -7.48 -5.56
N LEU A 12 -5.98 -6.63 -6.57
CA LEU A 12 -6.91 -5.55 -6.91
C LEU A 12 -8.32 -6.10 -7.19
N ASN A 13 -8.44 -7.14 -8.02
CA ASN A 13 -9.73 -7.74 -8.33
C ASN A 13 -10.42 -8.32 -7.08
N ARG A 14 -9.67 -8.88 -6.13
CA ARG A 14 -10.21 -9.36 -4.84
C ARG A 14 -10.70 -8.21 -3.95
N ILE A 15 -10.05 -7.06 -3.99
CA ILE A 15 -10.49 -5.83 -3.29
C ILE A 15 -11.76 -5.29 -3.94
N LEU A 16 -11.80 -5.13 -5.27
CA LEU A 16 -12.97 -4.63 -6.01
C LEU A 16 -14.22 -5.52 -5.87
N THR A 17 -14.02 -6.83 -5.62
CA THR A 17 -15.10 -7.80 -5.36
C THR A 17 -15.40 -8.01 -3.87
N LEU A 18 -14.77 -7.25 -2.98
CA LEU A 18 -14.92 -7.34 -1.52
C LEU A 18 -14.60 -8.72 -0.91
N ARG A 19 -13.82 -9.54 -1.63
CA ARG A 19 -13.35 -10.85 -1.16
C ARG A 19 -12.11 -10.76 -0.29
N GLU A 20 -11.34 -9.67 -0.45
CA GLU A 20 -10.23 -9.34 0.43
C GLU A 20 -10.72 -8.42 1.55
N ASN A 21 -10.44 -8.77 2.80
CA ASN A 21 -10.88 -7.98 3.95
C ASN A 21 -10.08 -6.68 4.04
N THR A 22 -10.64 -5.61 3.47
CA THR A 22 -10.05 -4.27 3.43
C THR A 22 -11.09 -3.27 3.95
N PRO A 23 -11.22 -3.11 5.28
CA PRO A 23 -12.30 -2.33 5.87
C PRO A 23 -12.30 -0.88 5.41
N PHE A 24 -11.12 -0.30 5.12
CA PHE A 24 -11.01 1.04 4.56
C PHE A 24 -10.09 1.08 3.33
N VAL A 25 -10.67 1.52 2.21
CA VAL A 25 -10.00 1.73 0.91
C VAL A 25 -10.05 3.21 0.58
N LEU A 26 -8.88 3.81 0.37
CA LEU A 26 -8.74 5.22 0.03
C LEU A 26 -8.30 5.37 -1.42
N ALA A 27 -9.06 6.06 -2.25
CA ALA A 27 -8.61 6.51 -3.56
C ALA A 27 -8.00 7.91 -3.47
N LEU A 28 -6.85 8.08 -4.07
CA LEU A 28 -6.15 9.35 -4.21
C LEU A 28 -6.11 9.68 -5.68
N ASP A 29 -6.75 10.79 -6.04
CA ASP A 29 -6.93 11.23 -7.40
C ASP A 29 -6.51 12.69 -7.56
N THR A 30 -6.53 13.15 -8.80
CA THR A 30 -6.16 14.52 -9.20
C THR A 30 -7.03 14.93 -10.39
N ALA A 31 -7.04 16.20 -10.76
CA ALA A 31 -7.67 16.69 -11.98
C ALA A 31 -7.22 15.93 -13.25
N LEU A 32 -5.97 15.44 -13.29
CA LEU A 32 -5.46 14.63 -14.39
C LEU A 32 -6.23 13.32 -14.54
N GLN A 33 -6.50 12.62 -13.43
CA GLN A 33 -7.26 11.38 -13.41
C GLN A 33 -8.11 11.31 -12.14
N SER A 34 -9.41 11.52 -12.31
CA SER A 34 -10.41 11.37 -11.25
C SER A 34 -10.66 9.90 -10.88
N SER A 35 -11.14 9.69 -9.66
CA SER A 35 -11.52 8.37 -9.14
C SER A 35 -12.84 7.83 -9.71
N PHE A 36 -13.54 8.60 -10.54
CA PHE A 36 -14.84 8.22 -11.09
C PHE A 36 -14.80 6.85 -11.79
N ASN A 37 -13.78 6.61 -12.62
CA ASN A 37 -13.65 5.35 -13.36
C ASN A 37 -13.39 4.16 -12.43
N ILE A 38 -12.55 4.31 -11.39
CA ILE A 38 -12.30 3.22 -10.44
C ILE A 38 -13.49 2.99 -9.50
N THR A 39 -14.24 4.05 -9.14
CA THR A 39 -15.50 3.94 -8.39
C THR A 39 -16.52 3.11 -9.18
N LYS A 40 -16.62 3.37 -10.49
CA LYS A 40 -17.45 2.59 -11.40
C LYS A 40 -17.03 1.12 -11.47
N GLU A 41 -15.72 0.84 -11.55
CA GLU A 41 -15.19 -0.53 -11.49
C GLU A 41 -15.60 -1.23 -10.18
N PHE A 42 -15.50 -0.53 -9.05
CA PHE A 42 -15.84 -1.06 -7.73
C PHE A 42 -17.31 -1.48 -7.67
N ILE A 43 -18.22 -0.61 -8.13
CA ILE A 43 -19.66 -0.89 -8.19
C ILE A 43 -19.94 -2.04 -9.17
N TYR A 44 -19.34 -2.00 -10.36
CA TYR A 44 -19.53 -3.02 -11.39
C TYR A 44 -19.10 -4.41 -10.92
N LYS A 45 -17.91 -4.54 -10.34
CA LYS A 45 -17.39 -5.82 -9.83
C LYS A 45 -18.16 -6.31 -8.61
N THR A 46 -18.57 -5.41 -7.72
CA THR A 46 -19.43 -5.75 -6.58
C THR A 46 -20.76 -6.34 -7.06
N ARG A 47 -21.41 -5.71 -8.05
CA ARG A 47 -22.69 -6.19 -8.62
C ARG A 47 -22.57 -7.44 -9.50
N SER A 48 -21.43 -7.60 -10.16
CA SER A 48 -21.13 -8.80 -10.97
C SER A 48 -20.85 -10.03 -10.11
N THR A 49 -20.68 -9.86 -8.80
CA THR A 49 -20.43 -10.95 -7.87
C THR A 49 -21.75 -11.47 -7.31
N ASN A 50 -21.88 -12.79 -7.13
CA ASN A 50 -23.07 -13.43 -6.53
C ASN A 50 -23.28 -13.13 -5.04
N LEU A 51 -22.45 -12.26 -4.44
CA LEU A 51 -22.53 -11.89 -3.03
C LEU A 51 -23.59 -10.78 -2.88
N PRO A 52 -24.59 -10.93 -1.99
CA PRO A 52 -25.59 -9.90 -1.75
C PRO A 52 -24.97 -8.74 -0.94
N VAL A 53 -24.32 -7.81 -1.63
CA VAL A 53 -23.73 -6.60 -1.05
C VAL A 53 -24.66 -5.42 -1.22
N LYS A 54 -24.86 -4.66 -0.13
CA LYS A 54 -25.60 -3.40 -0.13
C LYS A 54 -24.66 -2.22 -0.37
N ILE A 55 -24.96 -1.42 -1.40
CA ILE A 55 -24.15 -0.27 -1.80
C ILE A 55 -24.84 1.01 -1.34
N ILE A 56 -24.20 1.72 -0.42
CA ILE A 56 -24.66 2.99 0.13
C ILE A 56 -23.73 4.08 -0.43
N PHE A 57 -24.28 5.06 -1.12
CA PHE A 57 -23.51 6.15 -1.71
C PHE A 57 -23.75 7.44 -0.94
N VAL A 58 -22.68 8.04 -0.44
CA VAL A 58 -22.66 9.34 0.23
C VAL A 58 -22.03 10.36 -0.72
N SER A 59 -22.83 11.36 -1.06
CA SER A 59 -22.46 12.37 -2.06
C SER A 59 -22.26 13.75 -1.43
N PHE A 60 -21.13 14.38 -1.70
CA PHE A 60 -20.85 15.79 -1.43
C PHE A 60 -20.74 16.62 -2.71
N GLU A 61 -20.44 16.02 -3.86
CA GLU A 61 -20.29 16.72 -5.14
C GLU A 61 -21.02 16.03 -6.30
N THR A 62 -21.49 14.79 -6.10
CA THR A 62 -22.19 14.02 -7.12
C THR A 62 -23.71 14.21 -7.07
N LYS A 63 -24.28 15.05 -7.96
CA LYS A 63 -25.73 15.31 -7.97
C LYS A 63 -26.59 14.13 -8.47
N GLN A 64 -26.09 13.38 -9.44
CA GLN A 64 -26.81 12.26 -10.04
C GLN A 64 -25.90 11.04 -10.09
N VAL A 65 -26.36 9.96 -9.47
CA VAL A 65 -25.67 8.68 -9.52
C VAL A 65 -26.23 7.89 -10.70
N HIS A 66 -25.38 7.65 -11.70
CA HIS A 66 -25.75 6.87 -12.89
C HIS A 66 -25.51 5.36 -12.72
N PHE A 67 -25.36 4.89 -11.47
CA PHE A 67 -25.01 3.52 -11.13
C PHE A 67 -26.07 2.86 -10.25
N SER A 68 -26.10 1.53 -10.24
CA SER A 68 -27.03 0.75 -9.41
C SER A 68 -26.58 0.74 -7.93
N VAL A 69 -27.02 1.76 -7.19
CA VAL A 69 -26.83 1.90 -5.73
C VAL A 69 -28.14 1.57 -5.00
N ASP A 70 -28.06 1.02 -3.79
CA ASP A 70 -29.25 0.66 -3.00
C ASP A 70 -29.81 1.87 -2.25
N GLU A 71 -28.92 2.70 -1.69
CA GLU A 71 -29.26 3.89 -0.90
C GLU A 71 -28.36 5.06 -1.31
N PHE A 72 -28.94 6.26 -1.39
CA PHE A 72 -28.24 7.49 -1.75
C PHE A 72 -28.46 8.55 -0.66
N ILE A 73 -27.37 9.10 -0.13
CA ILE A 73 -27.36 10.11 0.92
C ILE A 73 -26.66 11.36 0.39
N ASP A 74 -27.35 12.49 0.46
CA ASP A 74 -26.81 13.81 0.10
C ASP A 74 -26.18 14.46 1.33
N GLY A 75 -24.84 14.43 1.39
CA GLY A 75 -24.04 14.93 2.49
C GLY A 75 -23.90 16.46 2.54
N LEU A 76 -24.25 17.20 1.46
CA LEU A 76 -24.24 18.67 1.49
C LEU A 76 -25.46 19.26 2.17
N LYS A 77 -26.60 18.58 2.12
CA LYS A 77 -27.87 19.09 2.66
C LYS A 77 -27.98 19.01 4.18
N VAL A 78 -27.15 18.21 4.83
CA VAL A 78 -27.23 17.91 6.26
C VAL A 78 -25.93 18.25 6.97
N PRO A 79 -25.98 18.72 8.23
CA PRO A 79 -24.79 18.86 9.06
C PRO A 79 -24.18 17.48 9.38
N PHE A 80 -22.89 17.45 9.71
CA PHE A 80 -22.13 16.22 9.92
C PHE A 80 -22.77 15.27 10.95
N ASP A 81 -23.29 15.78 12.06
CA ASP A 81 -23.90 14.93 13.10
C ASP A 81 -25.17 14.22 12.58
N GLN A 82 -26.00 14.94 11.81
CA GLN A 82 -27.18 14.36 11.18
C GLN A 82 -26.82 13.37 10.08
N LEU A 83 -25.72 13.61 9.34
CA LEU A 83 -25.20 12.65 8.37
C LEU A 83 -24.83 11.33 9.03
N ILE A 84 -24.16 11.37 10.19
CA ILE A 84 -23.78 10.18 10.95
C ILE A 84 -25.03 9.44 11.45
N GLU A 85 -26.03 10.15 11.99
CA GLU A 85 -27.29 9.53 12.41
C GLU A 85 -28.02 8.84 11.24
N GLN A 86 -28.08 9.49 10.08
CA GLN A 86 -28.68 8.91 8.88
C GLN A 86 -27.92 7.66 8.43
N LEU A 87 -26.59 7.71 8.41
CA LEU A 87 -25.77 6.55 8.11
C LEU A 87 -26.02 5.42 9.10
N GLU A 88 -26.04 5.68 10.40
CA GLU A 88 -26.32 4.65 11.41
C GLU A 88 -27.71 4.01 11.23
N ARG A 89 -28.73 4.80 10.89
CA ARG A 89 -30.08 4.30 10.57
C ARG A 89 -30.09 3.42 9.32
N VAL A 90 -29.33 3.77 8.27
CA VAL A 90 -29.24 2.95 7.06
C VAL A 90 -28.45 1.67 7.34
N LEU A 91 -27.39 1.75 8.14
CA LEU A 91 -26.57 0.59 8.50
C LEU A 91 -27.34 -0.41 9.37
N SER A 92 -28.21 0.05 10.28
CA SER A 92 -29.04 -0.83 11.10
C SER A 92 -30.11 -1.57 10.30
N LYS A 93 -30.68 -0.98 9.24
CA LYS A 93 -31.59 -1.69 8.32
C LYS A 93 -30.96 -2.95 7.71
N TYR A 94 -29.64 -2.95 7.54
CA TYR A 94 -28.90 -4.01 6.85
C TYR A 94 -27.90 -4.73 7.75
N GLU A 95 -28.15 -4.80 9.06
CA GLU A 95 -27.17 -5.24 10.06
C GLU A 95 -26.38 -6.51 9.67
N ASN A 96 -27.08 -7.55 9.19
CA ASN A 96 -26.51 -8.85 8.81
C ASN A 96 -25.95 -8.94 7.38
N ALA A 97 -26.11 -7.90 6.54
CA ALA A 97 -25.61 -7.90 5.17
C ALA A 97 -24.19 -7.32 5.08
N GLN A 98 -23.43 -7.75 4.07
CA GLN A 98 -22.21 -7.07 3.67
C GLN A 98 -22.54 -5.72 3.04
N LYS A 99 -21.80 -4.69 3.43
CA LYS A 99 -22.08 -3.30 3.04
C LYS A 99 -20.84 -2.67 2.42
N LEU A 100 -21.05 -1.94 1.34
CA LEU A 100 -20.07 -1.07 0.72
C LEU A 100 -20.57 0.36 0.86
N ILE A 101 -19.84 1.18 1.60
CA ILE A 101 -20.12 2.62 1.72
C ILE A 101 -19.15 3.35 0.83
N ILE A 102 -19.67 4.13 -0.12
CA ILE A 102 -18.88 4.92 -1.05
C ILE A 102 -19.04 6.38 -0.68
N PHE A 103 -17.94 7.04 -0.33
CA PHE A 103 -17.86 8.50 -0.22
C PHE A 103 -17.28 9.04 -1.52
N ASP A 104 -17.98 9.96 -2.18
CA ASP A 104 -17.45 10.58 -3.39
C ASP A 104 -16.19 11.40 -3.09
N SER A 105 -16.18 12.21 -2.02
CA SER A 105 -15.08 13.08 -1.65
C SER A 105 -14.94 13.28 -0.14
N PHE A 106 -13.77 12.93 0.41
CA PHE A 106 -13.39 13.20 1.81
C PHE A 106 -12.90 14.64 2.04
N ASN A 107 -12.70 15.43 0.98
CA ASN A 107 -12.22 16.81 1.08
C ASN A 107 -13.22 17.75 1.79
N TYR A 108 -14.51 17.37 1.82
CA TYR A 108 -15.56 18.10 2.53
C TYR A 108 -15.54 17.91 4.05
N LEU A 109 -14.75 16.97 4.56
CA LEU A 109 -14.51 16.83 6.00
C LEU A 109 -13.61 17.97 6.46
N LYS A 110 -14.09 18.78 7.42
CA LYS A 110 -13.43 20.02 7.83
C LYS A 110 -12.39 19.81 8.92
N THR A 111 -12.57 18.77 9.74
CA THR A 111 -11.74 18.54 10.93
C THR A 111 -11.29 17.10 11.03
N VAL A 112 -10.14 16.90 11.69
CA VAL A 112 -9.62 15.56 12.02
C VAL A 112 -10.59 14.79 12.92
N GLN A 113 -11.27 15.48 13.85
CA GLN A 113 -12.26 14.84 14.72
C GLN A 113 -13.41 14.20 13.92
N GLN A 114 -13.90 14.87 12.87
CA GLN A 114 -14.95 14.32 12.00
C GLN A 114 -14.49 13.02 11.33
N VAL A 115 -13.26 12.99 10.82
CA VAL A 115 -12.67 11.79 10.20
C VAL A 115 -12.58 10.66 11.23
N THR A 116 -12.10 10.93 12.45
CA THR A 116 -11.98 9.93 13.51
C THR A 116 -13.33 9.37 13.92
N ILE A 117 -14.35 10.21 14.09
CA ILE A 117 -15.72 9.79 14.41
C ILE A 117 -16.28 8.90 13.29
N LEU A 118 -16.13 9.33 12.04
CA LEU A 118 -16.62 8.60 10.88
C LEU A 118 -15.99 7.21 10.78
N ILE A 119 -14.66 7.12 10.91
CA ILE A 119 -13.95 5.84 10.90
C ILE A 119 -14.43 4.96 12.06
N HIS A 120 -14.51 5.49 13.28
CA HIS A 120 -14.93 4.70 14.45
C HIS A 120 -16.35 4.14 14.29
N LYS A 121 -17.28 4.92 13.72
CA LYS A 121 -18.68 4.52 13.54
C LYS A 121 -18.90 3.54 12.38
N LEU A 122 -18.13 3.68 11.30
CA LEU A 122 -18.32 2.93 10.06
C LEU A 122 -17.47 1.66 9.95
N MET A 123 -16.31 1.60 10.62
CA MET A 123 -15.42 0.44 10.59
C MET A 123 -16.00 -0.73 11.40
N ARG A 124 -16.90 -1.49 10.79
CA ARG A 124 -17.46 -2.75 11.32
C ARG A 124 -16.98 -3.93 10.48
N SER A 125 -17.00 -5.15 11.03
CA SER A 125 -16.52 -6.36 10.33
C SER A 125 -17.24 -6.67 9.02
N THR A 126 -18.50 -6.22 8.86
CA THR A 126 -19.32 -6.44 7.66
C THR A 126 -19.32 -5.26 6.68
N THR A 127 -18.61 -4.19 7.00
CA THR A 127 -18.66 -2.92 6.26
C THR A 127 -17.30 -2.59 5.66
N THR A 128 -17.28 -2.35 4.36
CA THR A 128 -16.13 -1.79 3.66
C THR A 128 -16.43 -0.33 3.31
N VAL A 129 -15.56 0.58 3.73
CA VAL A 129 -15.64 1.99 3.36
C VAL A 129 -14.65 2.25 2.25
N TYR A 130 -15.16 2.79 1.16
CA TYR A 130 -14.39 3.31 0.04
C TYR A 130 -14.63 4.81 -0.05
N GLY A 131 -13.60 5.59 -0.33
CA GLY A 131 -13.81 6.97 -0.73
C GLY A 131 -12.60 7.66 -1.31
N THR A 132 -12.86 8.79 -1.96
CA THR A 132 -11.83 9.56 -2.66
C THR A 132 -11.32 10.71 -1.82
N PHE A 133 -10.04 11.02 -1.96
CA PHE A 133 -9.48 12.28 -1.53
C PHE A 133 -8.72 12.91 -2.70
N HIS A 134 -9.18 14.07 -3.14
CA HIS A 134 -8.57 14.86 -4.21
C HIS A 134 -7.32 15.56 -3.70
N LEU A 135 -6.18 15.28 -4.32
CA LEU A 135 -4.87 15.78 -3.88
C LEU A 135 -4.62 17.25 -4.28
N ASP A 136 -5.32 17.72 -5.32
CA ASP A 136 -5.27 19.08 -5.86
C ASP A 136 -6.15 20.07 -5.10
N ILE A 137 -7.12 19.60 -4.32
CA ILE A 137 -7.91 20.46 -3.43
C ILE A 137 -7.15 20.72 -2.13
N SER A 138 -6.84 22.00 -1.89
CA SER A 138 -6.22 22.44 -0.65
C SER A 138 -7.12 22.09 0.55
N THR A 139 -6.55 21.40 1.54
CA THR A 139 -7.24 21.15 2.80
C THR A 139 -7.07 22.31 3.75
N THR A 140 -8.12 22.62 4.50
CA THR A 140 -8.05 23.61 5.57
C THR A 140 -7.05 23.13 6.62
N ARG A 141 -6.05 23.96 6.95
CA ARG A 141 -5.16 23.67 8.08
C ARG A 141 -5.98 23.49 9.35
N ASN A 142 -5.59 22.51 10.15
CA ASN A 142 -6.23 22.26 11.44
C ASN A 142 -5.82 23.35 12.43
N LEU A 143 -6.56 24.46 12.44
CA LEU A 143 -6.25 25.63 13.28
C LEU A 143 -6.24 25.29 14.78
N GLY A 144 -6.97 24.25 15.20
CA GLY A 144 -7.05 23.83 16.61
C GLY A 144 -5.89 22.96 17.10
N SER A 145 -5.08 22.39 16.20
CA SER A 145 -3.91 21.58 16.58
C SER A 145 -2.77 21.79 15.58
N PRO A 146 -1.92 22.81 15.78
CA PRO A 146 -0.84 23.13 14.85
C PRO A 146 0.18 21.99 14.69
N ASN A 147 0.33 21.16 15.71
CA ASN A 147 1.20 19.96 15.69
C ASN A 147 0.45 18.68 15.26
N GLY A 148 -0.86 18.78 14.98
CA GLY A 148 -1.68 17.65 14.60
C GLY A 148 -1.44 17.19 13.15
N PRO A 149 -1.77 15.94 12.81
CA PRO A 149 -1.72 15.49 11.42
C PRO A 149 -2.76 16.23 10.58
N THR A 150 -2.46 16.39 9.29
CA THR A 150 -3.45 16.80 8.30
C THR A 150 -4.45 15.67 8.04
N ILE A 151 -5.64 16.01 7.51
CA ILE A 151 -6.67 15.03 7.16
C ILE A 151 -6.12 13.96 6.20
N LEU A 152 -5.40 14.38 5.16
CA LEU A 152 -4.76 13.45 4.23
C LEU A 152 -3.80 12.47 4.94
N LYS A 153 -2.99 12.98 5.87
CA LYS A 153 -2.01 12.16 6.60
C LYS A 153 -2.71 11.14 7.49
N LEU A 154 -3.82 11.54 8.14
CA LEU A 154 -4.66 10.64 8.93
C LEU A 154 -5.34 9.57 8.05
N LEU A 155 -5.98 9.96 6.94
CA LEU A 155 -6.64 9.03 6.03
C LEU A 155 -5.65 8.02 5.45
N ARG A 156 -4.47 8.50 4.97
CA ARG A 156 -3.39 7.62 4.51
C ARG A 156 -2.89 6.68 5.60
N TYR A 157 -2.88 7.11 6.87
CA TYR A 157 -2.46 6.27 7.99
C TYR A 157 -3.48 5.16 8.29
N VAL A 158 -4.78 5.51 8.33
CA VAL A 158 -5.84 4.56 8.70
C VAL A 158 -6.23 3.61 7.55
N ALA A 159 -6.04 4.02 6.29
CA ALA A 159 -6.38 3.20 5.12
C ALA A 159 -5.71 1.82 5.16
N THR A 160 -6.46 0.77 4.87
CA THR A 160 -5.86 -0.58 4.71
C THR A 160 -5.33 -0.79 3.29
N SER A 161 -6.00 -0.18 2.32
CA SER A 161 -5.58 -0.12 0.92
C SER A 161 -5.66 1.31 0.41
N ILE A 162 -4.65 1.73 -0.33
CA ILE A 162 -4.60 3.05 -0.98
C ILE A 162 -4.47 2.82 -2.47
N LEU A 163 -5.27 3.53 -3.26
CA LEU A 163 -5.27 3.51 -4.72
C LEU A 163 -4.83 4.89 -5.21
N GLU A 164 -3.62 5.02 -5.72
CA GLU A 164 -3.14 6.26 -6.34
C GLU A 164 -3.34 6.17 -7.86
N LEU A 165 -4.03 7.16 -8.44
CA LEU A 165 -4.48 7.14 -9.83
C LEU A 165 -3.68 8.11 -10.69
N ILE A 166 -3.20 7.63 -11.84
CA ILE A 166 -2.47 8.43 -12.84
C ILE A 166 -2.96 8.04 -14.23
N PRO A 167 -3.17 8.97 -15.17
CA PRO A 167 -3.58 8.62 -16.53
C PRO A 167 -2.57 7.71 -17.24
N ALA A 168 -3.03 6.82 -18.13
CA ALA A 168 -2.13 5.85 -18.75
C ALA A 168 -1.10 6.48 -19.70
N GLY A 169 -1.44 7.57 -20.40
CA GLY A 169 -0.52 8.22 -21.34
C GLY A 169 0.63 8.98 -20.65
N ILE A 170 0.36 9.49 -19.45
CA ILE A 170 1.31 10.32 -18.67
C ILE A 170 2.03 9.47 -17.59
N ARG A 171 1.80 8.16 -17.58
CA ARG A 171 2.26 7.26 -16.52
C ARG A 171 3.78 7.19 -16.31
N ASN A 172 4.55 7.66 -17.29
CA ASN A 172 6.01 7.62 -17.30
C ASN A 172 6.67 8.95 -16.90
N GLN A 173 5.89 10.02 -16.72
CA GLN A 173 6.43 11.32 -16.31
C GLN A 173 6.82 11.31 -14.83
N LYS A 174 7.74 12.20 -14.47
CA LYS A 174 8.16 12.32 -13.08
C LYS A 174 7.04 13.00 -12.27
N PRO A 175 6.96 12.74 -10.96
CA PRO A 175 5.98 13.39 -10.10
C PRO A 175 6.00 14.93 -10.21
N ASP A 176 7.19 15.52 -10.28
CA ASP A 176 7.36 16.98 -10.38
C ASP A 176 6.72 17.55 -11.65
N ASP A 177 6.93 16.88 -12.80
CA ASP A 177 6.30 17.26 -14.07
C ASP A 177 4.76 17.22 -13.97
N LEU A 178 4.20 16.22 -13.26
CA LEU A 178 2.76 16.11 -13.04
C LEU A 178 2.23 17.24 -12.15
N TYR A 179 2.99 17.64 -11.13
CA TYR A 179 2.64 18.78 -10.28
C TYR A 179 2.64 20.08 -11.09
N ASP A 180 3.65 20.28 -11.94
CA ASP A 180 3.74 21.46 -12.79
C ASP A 180 2.59 21.53 -13.80
N MET A 181 2.16 20.39 -14.37
CA MET A 181 0.97 20.34 -15.23
C MET A 181 -0.31 20.75 -14.49
N ILE A 182 -0.51 20.22 -13.28
CA ILE A 182 -1.71 20.54 -12.48
C ILE A 182 -1.69 22.00 -12.05
N PHE A 183 -0.58 22.48 -11.51
CA PHE A 183 -0.47 23.83 -10.97
C PHE A 183 -0.44 24.89 -12.09
N GLY A 184 0.26 24.59 -13.18
CA GLY A 184 0.29 25.41 -14.39
C GLY A 184 -1.00 25.34 -15.21
N MET A 185 -1.94 24.45 -14.85
CA MET A 185 -3.17 24.17 -15.60
C MET A 185 -2.89 23.76 -17.06
N ASP A 186 -1.71 23.19 -17.32
CA ASP A 186 -1.30 22.69 -18.64
C ASP A 186 -1.76 21.24 -18.80
N MET A 187 -3.05 21.09 -19.07
CA MET A 187 -3.71 19.78 -19.15
C MET A 187 -3.60 19.21 -20.56
N PRO A 188 -2.85 18.10 -20.78
CA PRO A 188 -2.69 17.52 -22.11
C PRO A 188 -4.01 16.98 -22.65
N VAL A 189 -4.36 17.44 -23.85
CA VAL A 189 -5.62 17.08 -24.52
C VAL A 189 -5.65 15.59 -24.83
N GLY A 190 -6.75 14.94 -24.43
CA GLY A 190 -6.98 13.52 -24.72
C GLY A 190 -6.24 12.53 -23.81
N GLU A 191 -5.36 13.02 -22.93
CA GLU A 191 -4.64 12.17 -21.97
C GLU A 191 -5.26 12.18 -20.57
N CYS A 192 -5.88 13.28 -20.15
CA CYS A 192 -6.57 13.37 -18.87
C CYS A 192 -7.86 12.54 -18.84
N ASN A 193 -8.19 11.97 -17.68
CA ASN A 193 -9.44 11.24 -17.40
C ASN A 193 -9.76 10.13 -18.40
N ARG A 194 -8.73 9.51 -18.96
CA ARG A 194 -8.86 8.35 -19.83
C ARG A 194 -9.50 7.17 -19.08
N LYS A 195 -10.14 6.28 -19.85
CA LYS A 195 -10.76 5.06 -19.32
C LYS A 195 -9.72 4.00 -19.00
N ASP A 196 -8.56 4.07 -19.65
CA ASP A 196 -7.35 3.38 -19.29
C ASP A 196 -6.47 4.27 -18.40
N PHE A 197 -6.06 3.75 -17.24
CA PHE A 197 -5.24 4.48 -16.28
C PHE A 197 -4.31 3.54 -15.48
N LYS A 198 -3.23 4.10 -14.95
CA LYS A 198 -2.33 3.41 -14.01
C LYS A 198 -2.88 3.60 -12.59
N CYS A 199 -3.05 2.49 -11.88
CA CYS A 199 -3.40 2.44 -10.47
C CYS A 199 -2.22 1.88 -9.68
N THR A 200 -1.66 2.67 -8.77
CA THR A 200 -0.69 2.20 -7.79
C THR A 200 -1.46 1.76 -6.55
N LEU A 201 -1.52 0.45 -6.31
CA LEU A 201 -2.15 -0.15 -5.14
C LEU A 201 -1.12 -0.31 -4.03
N ILE A 202 -1.33 0.37 -2.89
CA ILE A 202 -0.57 0.18 -1.66
C ILE A 202 -1.46 -0.61 -0.70
N TYR A 203 -1.12 -1.86 -0.45
CA TYR A 203 -1.87 -2.77 0.41
C TYR A 203 -1.10 -3.06 1.71
N ARG A 204 -1.73 -2.83 2.86
CA ARG A 204 -1.16 -3.14 4.18
C ARG A 204 -1.58 -4.55 4.61
N ARG A 205 -0.60 -5.45 4.75
CA ARG A 205 -0.83 -6.80 5.26
C ARG A 205 -1.19 -6.76 6.74
N LYS A 206 -1.75 -7.87 7.23
CA LYS A 206 -1.98 -8.09 8.67
C LYS A 206 -0.70 -7.98 9.52
N SER A 207 0.47 -8.20 8.94
CA SER A 207 1.77 -8.00 9.59
C SER A 207 2.20 -6.54 9.71
N GLY A 208 1.43 -5.59 9.18
CA GLY A 208 1.77 -4.17 9.13
C GLY A 208 2.64 -3.77 7.92
N ARG A 209 3.27 -4.72 7.24
CA ARG A 209 4.08 -4.43 6.03
C ARG A 209 3.20 -3.95 4.88
N ALA A 210 3.57 -2.82 4.28
CA ALA A 210 2.98 -2.31 3.05
C ALA A 210 3.60 -2.99 1.82
N MET A 211 2.76 -3.39 0.87
CA MET A 211 3.16 -3.87 -0.45
C MET A 211 2.61 -2.92 -1.51
N THR A 212 3.43 -2.59 -2.49
CA THR A 212 3.06 -1.65 -3.56
C THR A 212 3.05 -2.38 -4.89
N TYR A 213 1.95 -2.23 -5.63
CA TYR A 213 1.76 -2.83 -6.95
C TYR A 213 1.36 -1.75 -7.94
N GLN A 214 1.96 -1.76 -9.13
CA GLN A 214 1.55 -0.89 -10.23
C GLN A 214 0.73 -1.69 -11.22
N ILE A 215 -0.49 -1.24 -11.50
CA ILE A 215 -1.48 -1.98 -12.28
C ILE A 215 -2.03 -1.05 -13.35
N LEU A 216 -2.08 -1.51 -14.60
CA LEU A 216 -2.81 -0.85 -15.67
C LEU A 216 -4.26 -1.36 -15.66
N VAL A 217 -5.19 -0.43 -15.51
CA VAL A 217 -6.62 -0.69 -15.42
C VAL A 217 -7.28 -0.15 -16.69
N ASP A 218 -8.08 -1.00 -17.35
CA ASP A 218 -8.99 -0.58 -18.42
C ASP A 218 -10.44 -0.72 -17.93
N SER A 219 -11.10 0.42 -17.74
CA SER A 219 -12.50 0.48 -17.28
C SER A 219 -13.56 0.25 -18.37
N LYS A 220 -13.18 0.11 -19.65
CA LYS A 220 -14.10 -0.32 -20.72
C LYS A 220 -14.23 -1.83 -20.71
N GLU A 221 -13.09 -2.52 -20.72
CA GLU A 221 -13.02 -3.99 -20.82
C GLU A 221 -13.00 -4.67 -19.44
N HIS A 222 -12.91 -3.90 -18.35
CA HIS A 222 -12.82 -4.40 -16.97
C HIS A 222 -11.61 -5.34 -16.75
N THR A 223 -10.48 -5.01 -17.40
CA THR A 223 -9.25 -5.80 -17.37
C THR A 223 -8.13 -5.12 -16.58
N TYR A 224 -7.31 -5.93 -15.92
CA TYR A 224 -6.24 -5.48 -15.03
C TYR A 224 -4.94 -6.19 -15.40
N LYS A 225 -3.90 -5.42 -15.74
CA LYS A 225 -2.58 -5.96 -16.11
C LYS A 225 -1.51 -5.41 -15.18
N GLN A 226 -0.55 -6.23 -14.79
CA GLN A 226 0.60 -5.76 -14.03
C GLN A 226 1.38 -4.78 -14.91
N ALA A 227 1.71 -3.60 -14.40
CA ALA A 227 2.60 -2.70 -15.11
C ALA A 227 4.02 -3.28 -15.04
N GLU A 228 4.66 -3.48 -16.19
CA GLU A 228 6.07 -3.86 -16.25
C GLU A 228 6.91 -2.70 -15.72
N SER A 229 7.60 -2.93 -14.61
CA SER A 229 8.64 -2.01 -14.15
C SER A 229 9.83 -2.13 -15.08
N ARG A 230 10.26 -1.02 -15.70
CA ARG A 230 11.46 -0.95 -16.54
C ARG A 230 12.75 -1.43 -15.84
N SER A 231 12.74 -1.65 -14.53
CA SER A 231 13.87 -2.18 -13.76
C SER A 231 14.35 -3.57 -14.20
N ASP A 232 13.49 -4.40 -14.80
CA ASP A 232 13.88 -5.78 -15.14
C ASP A 232 14.57 -5.90 -16.52
N ASN A 233 14.49 -4.86 -17.37
CA ASN A 233 15.16 -4.84 -18.68
C ASN A 233 16.47 -4.03 -18.70
N MET A 234 16.85 -3.38 -17.59
CA MET A 234 18.15 -2.69 -17.46
C MET A 234 19.16 -3.43 -16.58
N GLN A 235 18.74 -4.31 -15.66
CA GLN A 235 19.69 -5.06 -14.82
C GLN A 235 20.59 -6.04 -15.60
N SER A 236 20.18 -6.48 -16.79
CA SER A 236 21.01 -7.35 -17.64
C SER A 236 22.01 -6.60 -18.55
N LYS A 237 21.94 -5.27 -18.63
CA LYS A 237 22.89 -4.45 -19.41
C LYS A 237 23.70 -3.46 -18.57
N SER A 238 23.15 -2.93 -17.48
CA SER A 238 23.81 -1.87 -16.70
C SER A 238 24.85 -2.35 -15.69
N GLN A 239 24.82 -3.62 -15.26
CA GLN A 239 25.84 -4.12 -14.32
C GLN A 239 27.24 -4.16 -14.93
N ASN A 240 27.37 -4.51 -16.22
CA ASN A 240 28.67 -4.55 -16.88
C ASN A 240 29.24 -3.14 -17.12
N ASP A 241 28.38 -2.18 -17.49
CA ASP A 241 28.81 -0.82 -17.82
C ASP A 241 29.12 0.03 -16.57
N GLU A 242 28.36 -0.14 -15.48
CA GLU A 242 28.62 0.57 -14.21
C GLU A 242 29.88 0.06 -13.51
N ASP A 243 30.14 -1.25 -13.53
CA ASP A 243 31.37 -1.84 -13.00
C ASP A 243 32.59 -1.43 -13.85
N GLU A 244 32.47 -1.31 -15.18
CA GLU A 244 33.54 -0.78 -16.04
C GLU A 244 33.81 0.73 -15.82
N LEU A 245 32.76 1.53 -15.63
CA LEU A 245 32.90 2.97 -15.35
C LEU A 245 33.53 3.24 -13.98
N LEU A 246 33.13 2.50 -12.94
CA LEU A 246 33.70 2.60 -11.60
C LEU A 246 35.16 2.13 -11.57
N ASN A 247 35.50 1.05 -12.29
CA ASN A 247 36.87 0.55 -12.39
C ASN A 247 37.83 1.56 -13.06
N ASN A 248 37.33 2.43 -13.94
CA ASN A 248 38.14 3.45 -14.62
C ASN A 248 38.24 4.79 -13.87
N LEU A 249 37.43 5.00 -12.83
CA LEU A 249 37.41 6.23 -12.02
C LEU A 249 38.30 6.14 -10.77
N THR A 250 38.66 4.94 -10.32
CA THR A 250 39.46 4.73 -9.10
C THR A 250 40.78 4.01 -9.40
N THR A 251 41.92 4.54 -8.93
CA THR A 251 43.24 3.92 -9.11
C THR A 251 43.49 2.67 -8.27
N PHE A 252 42.58 2.36 -7.33
CA PHE A 252 42.64 1.17 -6.49
C PHE A 252 41.38 0.34 -6.68
N ASN A 253 41.51 -0.81 -7.35
CA ASN A 253 40.42 -1.75 -7.51
C ASN A 253 40.38 -2.72 -6.31
N LEU A 254 39.37 -2.59 -5.45
CA LEU A 254 39.18 -3.43 -4.26
C LEU A 254 38.37 -4.71 -4.56
N SER A 255 37.95 -4.93 -5.81
CA SER A 255 37.24 -6.14 -6.21
C SER A 255 38.18 -7.34 -6.31
N THR A 256 37.70 -8.53 -5.96
CA THR A 256 38.49 -9.75 -6.09
C THR A 256 38.57 -10.16 -7.56
N THR A 257 39.78 -10.39 -8.04
CA THR A 257 39.97 -10.91 -9.40
C THR A 257 39.35 -12.30 -9.52
N ARG A 258 38.99 -12.68 -10.75
CA ARG A 258 38.40 -14.00 -11.04
C ARG A 258 39.28 -15.15 -10.53
N GLU A 259 40.59 -15.00 -10.59
CA GLU A 259 41.56 -15.98 -10.07
C GLU A 259 41.54 -16.05 -8.55
N GLN A 260 41.51 -14.91 -7.85
CA GLN A 260 41.41 -14.86 -6.39
C GLN A 260 40.09 -15.44 -5.87
N ARG A 261 38.99 -15.22 -6.59
CA ARG A 261 37.69 -15.80 -6.25
C ARG A 261 37.69 -17.32 -6.39
N VAL A 262 38.22 -17.84 -7.50
CA VAL A 262 38.35 -19.29 -7.72
C VAL A 262 39.32 -19.92 -6.71
N ALA A 263 40.40 -19.23 -6.35
CA ALA A 263 41.32 -19.69 -5.31
C ALA A 263 40.61 -19.75 -3.95
N LYS A 264 39.83 -18.72 -3.57
CA LYS A 264 39.04 -18.70 -2.33
C LYS A 264 38.01 -19.83 -2.29
N GLU A 265 37.35 -20.13 -3.40
CA GLU A 265 36.38 -21.23 -3.51
C GLU A 265 37.05 -22.63 -3.43
N ARG A 266 38.36 -22.72 -3.72
CA ARG A 266 39.15 -23.97 -3.63
C ARG A 266 39.86 -24.15 -2.28
N VAL A 267 39.83 -23.17 -1.39
CA VAL A 267 40.37 -23.31 -0.04
C VAL A 267 39.39 -24.12 0.79
N GLU A 268 39.67 -25.41 0.96
CA GLU A 268 38.98 -26.25 1.92
C GLU A 268 39.40 -25.88 3.33
N LEU A 269 38.45 -25.41 4.14
CA LEU A 269 38.67 -25.11 5.54
C LEU A 269 38.49 -26.40 6.36
N PRO A 270 39.50 -26.86 7.12
CA PRO A 270 39.50 -28.17 7.79
C PRO A 270 38.45 -28.36 8.90
N PHE A 271 37.62 -27.36 9.24
CA PHE A 271 36.71 -27.42 10.39
C PHE A 271 35.22 -27.19 10.06
N ILE A 272 34.83 -27.16 8.78
CA ILE A 272 33.41 -26.96 8.39
C ILE A 272 32.58 -28.25 8.51
N GLU A 273 33.17 -29.39 8.82
CA GLU A 273 32.42 -30.64 9.00
C GLU A 273 31.62 -30.70 10.33
N ALA A 274 32.02 -29.91 11.33
CA ALA A 274 31.32 -29.84 12.62
C ALA A 274 29.89 -29.24 12.53
N GLN A 275 29.61 -28.42 11.51
CA GLN A 275 28.28 -27.83 11.29
C GLN A 275 27.33 -28.71 10.47
N LYS A 276 27.79 -29.84 9.92
CA LYS A 276 26.96 -30.67 9.04
C LYS A 276 26.09 -31.68 9.80
N ASN A 277 26.49 -32.09 11.00
CA ASN A 277 25.81 -33.13 11.78
C ASN A 277 24.93 -32.61 12.94
N ILE A 278 24.96 -31.31 13.27
CA ILE A 278 24.08 -30.71 14.27
C ILE A 278 23.29 -29.59 13.59
N GLY A 279 21.99 -29.81 13.45
CA GLY A 279 21.12 -29.07 12.55
C GLY A 279 21.18 -27.55 12.67
N SER A 280 21.31 -26.89 11.51
CA SER A 280 20.66 -25.63 11.12
C SER A 280 20.56 -24.52 12.18
N ILE A 281 21.63 -24.22 12.92
CA ILE A 281 21.79 -22.93 13.59
C ILE A 281 23.11 -22.33 13.12
N ALA A 282 23.03 -21.62 11.99
CA ALA A 282 24.11 -20.80 11.51
C ALA A 282 24.41 -19.71 12.57
N GLY A 283 25.63 -19.71 13.11
CA GLY A 283 26.14 -18.65 13.99
C GLY A 283 26.34 -19.01 15.47
N SER A 284 26.11 -20.26 15.89
CA SER A 284 26.43 -20.70 17.24
C SER A 284 27.91 -21.11 17.33
N THR A 285 28.75 -20.25 17.91
CA THR A 285 30.10 -20.65 18.33
C THR A 285 29.97 -21.44 19.62
N VAL A 286 30.25 -22.74 19.58
CA VAL A 286 30.30 -23.58 20.78
C VAL A 286 31.68 -23.36 21.41
N TYR A 287 31.71 -22.82 22.63
CA TYR A 287 32.92 -22.73 23.44
C TYR A 287 33.15 -24.07 24.13
N GLU A 288 34.34 -24.65 23.98
CA GLU A 288 34.80 -25.77 24.80
C GLU A 288 35.70 -25.19 25.89
N PHE A 289 35.39 -25.48 27.15
CA PHE A 289 36.14 -24.97 28.30
C PHE A 289 37.54 -25.57 28.35
N ASP A 290 38.56 -24.72 28.34
CA ASP A 290 39.95 -25.12 28.58
C ASP A 290 40.26 -25.08 30.09
N LYS A 291 41.10 -26.00 30.56
CA LYS A 291 41.44 -26.15 31.98
C LYS A 291 42.26 -25.00 32.57
N ASP A 292 42.79 -24.14 31.72
CA ASP A 292 43.66 -23.02 32.09
C ASP A 292 42.92 -21.67 32.02
N ASP A 293 41.60 -21.65 31.80
CA ASP A 293 40.78 -20.44 31.90
C ASP A 293 40.73 -19.95 33.36
N ASP A 294 41.13 -18.71 33.58
CA ASP A 294 41.19 -18.03 34.87
C ASP A 294 39.83 -17.48 35.28
N TYR A 295 38.99 -18.33 35.87
CA TYR A 295 37.81 -17.86 36.60
C TYR A 295 38.27 -16.94 37.74
N ASP A 296 37.81 -15.69 37.75
CA ASP A 296 37.94 -14.86 38.94
C ASP A 296 36.89 -15.27 39.99
N ASP A 297 37.19 -15.10 41.27
CA ASP A 297 36.31 -15.53 42.37
C ASP A 297 34.97 -14.74 42.42
N ASP A 298 34.77 -13.76 41.52
CA ASP A 298 33.57 -12.93 41.42
C ASP A 298 32.64 -13.37 40.25
N ASP A 299 33.04 -14.34 39.42
CA ASP A 299 32.25 -14.85 38.31
C ASP A 299 31.10 -15.75 38.80
N VAL A 300 29.88 -15.18 38.72
CA VAL A 300 28.60 -15.78 39.18
C VAL A 300 28.24 -17.09 38.46
N ASP A 301 28.86 -17.35 37.31
CA ASP A 301 28.62 -18.54 36.48
C ASP A 301 29.72 -19.62 36.64
N ASN A 302 30.59 -19.52 37.66
CA ASN A 302 31.63 -20.52 37.94
C ASN A 302 31.00 -21.91 38.20
N PRO A 303 31.20 -22.90 37.30
CA PRO A 303 30.57 -24.21 37.42
C PRO A 303 31.19 -25.10 38.52
N TYR A 304 32.21 -24.62 39.22
CA TYR A 304 32.92 -25.33 40.28
C TYR A 304 32.60 -24.84 41.70
N GLU A 305 31.80 -23.79 41.88
CA GLU A 305 31.21 -23.50 43.20
C GLU A 305 30.00 -24.43 43.43
N ASP A 306 30.13 -25.34 44.39
CA ASP A 306 29.00 -26.13 44.89
C ASP A 306 27.93 -25.17 45.45
N PRO A 307 26.64 -25.29 45.09
CA PRO A 307 25.59 -24.52 45.73
C PRO A 307 25.48 -24.92 47.20
N MET A 308 25.80 -23.99 48.11
CA MET A 308 25.41 -24.07 49.53
C MET A 308 23.89 -23.96 49.70
#